data_AF-A0A644SN50-F1
#
_entry.id   AF-A0A644SN50-F1
#
_cell.length_a   1.000
_cell.length_b   1.000
_cell.length_c   1.000
_cell.angle_alpha   90.00
_cell.angle_beta   90.00
_cell.angle_gamma   90.00
#
_symmetry.space_group_name_H-M   'P 1'
#
loop_
_entity.id
_entity.type
_entity.pdbx_description
1 polymer ?
#
loop_
_entity_poly.entity_id
_entity_poly.type
_entity_poly.pdbx_seq_one_letter_code
_entity_poly.pdbx_strand_id
1 'polypeptide(L)'
;MPQKITELAQELGVTTESLKNFIEDFDLDLSECLFPNLEVKDDFAKFARENVKFLQKYEKDLVEEKSSTQIASEIQQPVEKVEAIIKKNKPNLFENGLYKSSVSSFGIDNKLGGNYSFVYDYFGHLTSLTQRDFIGYRDLYFYITEMLNPFIDETQTKDWGIQKPAGIILYGPQGSGKIFWARKIAEIINYEFKEVMNSYLRTSFINGKRSDFNDFLTAMMKEDKVLLFLENFHEIAQEKPIDDSIFSENKSTKDIILHSIHKFVNEELLMVVAANNLVGIDNEVFAPGRFDIKIPVFPPNEDERAQMIMQYMTLNLSEDAILMKILKHNGADKKPYWSEYAKRMKLFSNTMMIDFTQSVKKRLRNVYLRKKTHACKIEKSILEASFIECASKLTDEYLNEVQQFIREVSANDYDVFAARIEAMKKEFQAYIIKEKPHRKIGFNVEED
;
A
#
# COMPACT_ATOMS: atom_id res chain seq x y z
N MET A 1 -20.75 8.64 22.49
CA MET A 1 -19.90 7.48 22.17
C MET A 1 -19.53 7.62 20.71
N PRO A 2 -18.29 7.30 20.32
CA PRO A 2 -17.95 7.23 18.89
C PRO A 2 -18.88 6.22 18.22
N GLN A 3 -19.51 6.64 17.11
CA GLN A 3 -20.47 5.81 16.38
C GLN A 3 -19.77 5.16 15.19
N LYS A 4 -20.14 3.93 14.83
CA LYS A 4 -19.56 3.25 13.65
C LYS A 4 -20.02 3.93 12.36
N ILE A 5 -19.23 3.83 11.30
CA ILE A 5 -19.62 4.36 9.97
C ILE A 5 -20.94 3.77 9.46
N THR A 6 -21.24 2.52 9.82
CA THR A 6 -22.50 1.83 9.51
C THR A 6 -23.70 2.49 10.19
N GLU A 7 -23.57 2.88 11.45
CA GLU A 7 -24.60 3.58 12.22
C GLU A 7 -24.85 4.99 11.67
N LEU A 8 -23.78 5.71 11.32
CA LEU A 8 -23.90 6.99 10.64
C LEU A 8 -24.60 6.84 9.29
N ALA A 9 -24.23 5.86 8.47
CA ALA A 9 -24.86 5.64 7.17
C ALA A 9 -26.38 5.43 7.31
N GLN A 10 -26.79 4.59 8.26
CA GLN A 10 -28.20 4.35 8.58
C GLN A 10 -28.91 5.63 9.06
N GLU A 11 -28.27 6.44 9.90
CA GLU A 11 -28.80 7.73 10.36
C GLU A 11 -29.07 8.70 9.20
N LEU A 12 -28.15 8.79 8.24
CA LEU A 12 -28.24 9.71 7.11
C LEU A 12 -29.14 9.20 5.98
N GLY A 13 -29.59 7.93 6.07
CA GLY A 13 -30.37 7.28 5.02
C GLY A 13 -29.55 7.01 3.76
N VAL A 14 -28.27 6.67 3.93
CA VAL A 14 -27.37 6.27 2.84
C VAL A 14 -26.65 4.96 3.15
N THR A 15 -26.07 4.31 2.14
CA THR A 15 -25.26 3.11 2.31
C THR A 15 -23.85 3.43 2.80
N THR A 16 -23.27 2.52 3.58
CA THR A 16 -21.86 2.62 4.02
C THR A 16 -20.90 2.65 2.84
N GLU A 17 -21.21 1.92 1.77
CA GLU A 17 -20.45 1.93 0.53
C GLU A 17 -20.51 3.30 -0.17
N SER A 18 -21.66 3.98 -0.16
CA SER A 18 -21.76 5.34 -0.68
C SER A 18 -20.89 6.33 0.09
N LEU A 19 -20.86 6.25 1.44
CA LEU A 19 -19.97 7.10 2.25
C LEU A 19 -18.48 6.83 1.98
N LYS A 20 -18.10 5.55 1.81
CA LYS A 20 -16.72 5.17 1.46
C LYS A 20 -16.32 5.72 0.09
N ASN A 21 -17.18 5.53 -0.92
CA ASN A 21 -16.95 6.07 -2.26
C ASN A 21 -16.89 7.61 -2.25
N PHE A 22 -17.72 8.28 -1.44
CA PHE A 22 -17.64 9.73 -1.27
C PHE A 22 -16.29 10.16 -0.71
N ILE A 23 -15.79 9.52 0.35
CA ILE A 23 -14.46 9.82 0.93
C ILE A 23 -13.37 9.68 -0.15
N GLU A 24 -13.43 8.63 -0.98
CA GLU A 24 -12.46 8.40 -2.05
C GLU A 24 -12.59 9.42 -3.19
N ASP A 25 -13.80 9.64 -3.71
CA ASP A 25 -14.08 10.52 -4.85
C ASP A 25 -13.70 11.98 -4.56
N PHE A 26 -13.82 12.40 -3.30
CA PHE A 26 -13.48 13.74 -2.82
C PHE A 26 -12.06 13.84 -2.25
N ASP A 27 -11.27 12.77 -2.36
CA ASP A 27 -9.88 12.67 -1.90
C ASP A 27 -9.69 12.99 -0.40
N LEU A 28 -10.73 12.79 0.41
CA LEU A 28 -10.73 13.08 1.84
C LEU A 28 -9.71 12.20 2.57
N ASP A 29 -9.10 12.77 3.60
CA ASP A 29 -8.21 11.99 4.46
C ASP A 29 -9.06 11.05 5.30
N LEU A 30 -8.92 9.74 5.07
CA LEU A 30 -9.66 8.73 5.82
C LEU A 30 -9.41 8.86 7.33
N SER A 31 -8.22 9.30 7.74
CA SER A 31 -7.89 9.53 9.14
C SER A 31 -8.57 10.77 9.72
N GLU A 32 -9.03 11.72 8.91
CA GLU A 32 -9.89 12.82 9.37
C GLU A 32 -11.36 12.38 9.44
N CYS A 33 -11.72 11.34 8.68
CA CYS A 33 -13.07 10.82 8.61
C CYS A 33 -13.36 9.76 9.69
N LEU A 34 -12.41 8.84 9.88
CA LEU A 34 -12.55 7.62 10.67
C LEU A 34 -11.32 7.40 11.55
N PHE A 35 -11.54 6.76 12.69
CA PHE A 35 -10.49 6.12 13.47
C PHE A 35 -10.08 4.77 12.82
N PRO A 36 -8.90 4.20 13.15
CA PRO A 36 -8.45 2.92 12.60
C PRO A 36 -9.43 1.75 12.80
N ASN A 37 -10.26 1.82 13.83
CA ASN A 37 -11.33 0.86 14.15
C ASN A 37 -12.67 1.14 13.42
N LEU A 38 -12.67 2.00 12.39
CA LEU A 38 -13.85 2.42 11.60
C LEU A 38 -14.93 3.19 12.36
N GLU A 39 -14.62 3.68 13.56
CA GLU A 39 -15.45 4.65 14.25
C GLU A 39 -15.35 6.01 13.56
N VAL A 40 -16.47 6.71 13.44
CA VAL A 40 -16.50 8.03 12.79
C VAL A 40 -15.98 9.10 13.73
N LYS A 41 -15.07 9.94 13.23
CA LYS A 41 -14.62 11.12 13.96
C LYS A 41 -15.73 12.17 14.03
N ASP A 42 -15.80 12.90 15.14
CA ASP A 42 -16.86 13.88 15.40
C ASP A 42 -16.99 14.93 14.28
N ASP A 43 -15.86 15.36 13.72
CA ASP A 43 -15.84 16.33 12.62
C ASP A 43 -16.54 15.77 11.38
N PHE A 44 -16.18 14.57 10.92
CA PHE A 44 -16.83 13.96 9.76
C PHE A 44 -18.30 13.60 10.02
N ALA A 45 -18.63 13.14 11.22
CA ALA A 45 -20.02 12.87 11.58
C ALA A 45 -20.87 14.15 11.52
N LYS A 46 -20.33 15.27 11.99
CA LYS A 46 -21.00 16.57 11.92
C LYS A 46 -21.06 17.11 10.48
N PHE A 47 -20.00 16.96 9.68
CA PHE A 47 -20.02 17.26 8.23
C PHE A 47 -21.15 16.53 7.53
N ALA A 48 -21.21 15.21 7.75
CA ALA A 48 -22.14 14.35 7.06
C ALA A 48 -23.60 14.70 7.43
N ARG A 49 -23.86 15.04 8.69
CA ARG A 49 -25.17 15.53 9.16
C ARG A 49 -25.55 16.89 8.57
N GLU A 50 -24.60 17.82 8.47
CA GLU A 50 -24.85 19.14 7.88
C GLU A 50 -25.08 19.05 6.36
N ASN A 51 -24.54 18.02 5.71
CA ASN A 51 -24.56 17.84 4.26
C ASN A 51 -25.37 16.61 3.78
N VAL A 52 -26.29 16.10 4.60
CA VAL A 52 -27.13 14.91 4.30
C VAL A 52 -27.75 14.95 2.91
N LYS A 53 -28.32 16.11 2.52
CA LYS A 53 -28.99 16.25 1.23
C LYS A 53 -28.05 16.00 0.05
N PHE A 54 -26.80 16.44 0.17
CA PHE A 54 -25.79 16.20 -0.86
C PHE A 54 -25.39 14.72 -0.87
N LEU A 55 -25.13 14.12 0.29
CA LEU A 55 -24.76 12.70 0.38
C LEU A 55 -25.85 11.77 -0.17
N GLN A 56 -27.12 12.07 0.09
CA GLN A 56 -28.25 11.35 -0.52
C GLN A 56 -28.36 11.58 -2.03
N LYS A 57 -28.02 12.78 -2.53
CA LYS A 57 -27.95 13.05 -3.98
C LYS A 57 -26.80 12.27 -4.62
N TYR A 58 -25.65 12.26 -3.96
CA TYR A 58 -24.46 11.53 -4.36
C TYR A 58 -24.75 10.03 -4.43
N GLU A 59 -25.43 9.45 -3.44
CA GLU A 59 -25.82 8.04 -3.48
C GLU A 59 -26.76 7.71 -4.63
N LYS A 60 -27.81 8.51 -4.85
CA LYS A 60 -28.72 8.30 -5.97
C LYS A 60 -27.99 8.32 -7.30
N ASP A 61 -27.12 9.32 -7.47
CA ASP A 61 -26.26 9.42 -8.64
C ASP A 61 -25.34 8.19 -8.75
N LEU A 62 -24.70 7.75 -7.67
CA LEU A 62 -23.82 6.60 -7.68
C LEU A 62 -24.55 5.32 -8.13
N VAL A 63 -25.77 5.08 -7.61
CA VAL A 63 -26.55 3.87 -7.88
C VAL A 63 -27.20 3.85 -9.27
N GLU A 64 -27.37 5.00 -9.92
CA GLU A 64 -27.93 5.09 -11.27
C GLU A 64 -26.97 4.56 -12.35
N GLU A 65 -27.48 3.76 -13.28
CA GLU A 65 -26.76 3.38 -14.50
C GLU A 65 -26.73 4.57 -15.47
N LYS A 66 -25.54 5.11 -15.74
CA LYS A 66 -25.37 6.37 -16.51
C LYS A 66 -24.28 6.27 -17.55
N SER A 67 -24.56 6.63 -18.80
CA SER A 67 -23.55 6.73 -19.86
C SER A 67 -22.55 7.87 -19.63
N SER A 68 -21.38 7.80 -20.30
CA SER A 68 -20.41 8.92 -20.33
C SER A 68 -21.04 10.23 -20.81
N THR A 69 -22.01 10.16 -21.72
CA THR A 69 -22.79 11.31 -22.19
C THR A 69 -23.75 11.85 -21.14
N GLN A 70 -24.38 10.98 -20.35
CA GLN A 70 -25.27 11.39 -19.25
C GLN A 70 -24.46 12.02 -18.10
N ILE A 71 -23.33 11.42 -17.73
CA ILE A 71 -22.41 11.98 -16.72
C ILE A 71 -21.92 13.36 -17.18
N ALA A 72 -21.44 13.47 -18.42
CA ALA A 72 -20.99 14.73 -19.01
C ALA A 72 -22.08 15.81 -19.02
N SER A 73 -23.34 15.43 -19.28
CA SER A 73 -24.48 16.33 -19.23
C SER A 73 -24.81 16.79 -17.80
N GLU A 74 -24.79 15.88 -16.83
CA GLU A 74 -25.08 16.19 -15.42
C GLU A 74 -24.07 17.19 -14.85
N ILE A 75 -22.80 17.05 -15.22
CA ILE A 75 -21.69 17.87 -14.69
C ILE A 75 -21.29 19.01 -15.62
N GLN A 76 -21.98 19.16 -16.76
CA GLN A 76 -21.72 20.19 -17.78
C GLN A 76 -20.26 20.23 -18.29
N GLN A 77 -19.67 19.06 -18.52
CA GLN A 77 -18.30 18.90 -19.03
C GLN A 77 -18.26 18.23 -20.41
N PRO A 78 -17.19 18.41 -21.21
CA PRO A 78 -17.02 17.67 -22.46
C PRO A 78 -16.92 16.16 -22.24
N VAL A 79 -17.63 15.38 -23.07
CA VAL A 79 -17.68 13.92 -22.99
C VAL A 79 -16.28 13.32 -23.09
N GLU A 80 -15.41 13.86 -23.93
CA GLU A 80 -14.05 13.34 -24.14
C GLU A 80 -13.20 13.41 -22.86
N LYS A 81 -13.42 14.43 -22.02
CA LYS A 81 -12.72 14.56 -20.73
C LYS A 81 -13.23 13.57 -19.70
N VAL A 82 -14.54 13.37 -19.66
CA VAL A 82 -15.21 12.38 -18.79
C VAL A 82 -14.70 10.97 -19.12
N GLU A 83 -14.70 10.61 -20.41
CA GLU A 83 -14.21 9.30 -20.87
C GLU A 83 -12.73 9.09 -20.58
N ALA A 84 -11.90 10.13 -20.72
CA ALA A 84 -10.48 10.06 -20.40
C ALA A 84 -10.24 9.75 -18.90
N ILE A 85 -11.02 10.34 -18.00
CA ILE A 85 -10.93 10.07 -16.56
C ILE A 85 -11.46 8.67 -16.22
N ILE A 86 -12.59 8.27 -16.82
CA ILE A 86 -13.15 6.93 -16.59
C ILE A 86 -12.17 5.85 -17.08
N LYS A 87 -11.57 6.00 -18.28
CA LYS A 87 -10.52 5.11 -18.79
C LYS A 87 -9.32 5.03 -17.86
N LYS A 88 -8.91 6.16 -17.28
CA LYS A 88 -7.75 6.22 -16.37
C LYS A 88 -8.01 5.51 -15.05
N ASN A 89 -9.21 5.64 -14.50
CA ASN A 89 -9.52 5.17 -13.14
C ASN A 89 -10.18 3.78 -13.12
N LYS A 90 -10.99 3.44 -14.14
CA LYS A 90 -11.73 2.18 -14.23
C LYS A 90 -11.74 1.65 -15.69
N PRO A 91 -10.58 1.20 -16.22
CA PRO A 91 -10.42 0.84 -17.64
C PRO A 91 -11.36 -0.28 -18.11
N ASN A 92 -11.61 -1.29 -17.28
CA ASN A 92 -12.47 -2.44 -17.61
C ASN A 92 -13.97 -2.08 -17.74
N LEU A 93 -14.40 -0.90 -17.23
CA LEU A 93 -15.78 -0.43 -17.37
C LEU A 93 -16.04 0.24 -18.73
N PHE A 94 -15.00 0.66 -19.44
CA PHE A 94 -15.13 1.43 -20.68
C PHE A 94 -15.43 0.55 -21.92
N GLU A 95 -15.02 -0.73 -21.91
CA GLU A 95 -15.04 -1.57 -23.12
C GLU A 95 -16.44 -2.04 -23.56
N ASN A 96 -17.44 -2.03 -22.67
CA ASN A 96 -18.74 -2.68 -22.93
C ASN A 96 -19.95 -1.72 -23.05
N GLY A 97 -19.75 -0.40 -23.10
CA GLY A 97 -20.79 0.57 -23.50
C GLY A 97 -22.02 0.74 -22.58
N LEU A 98 -22.11 0.01 -21.47
CA LEU A 98 -23.14 0.14 -20.45
C LEU A 98 -22.43 0.34 -19.09
N TYR A 99 -22.44 1.57 -18.59
CA TYR A 99 -21.80 1.90 -17.32
C TYR A 99 -22.74 1.54 -16.17
N LYS A 100 -22.23 0.75 -15.25
CA LYS A 100 -22.92 0.31 -14.03
C LYS A 100 -22.88 1.38 -12.94
N SER A 101 -23.76 1.21 -11.97
CA SER A 101 -24.01 1.94 -10.71
C SER A 101 -22.80 2.15 -9.75
N SER A 102 -21.57 2.27 -10.26
CA SER A 102 -20.35 2.39 -9.45
C SER A 102 -19.48 3.59 -9.83
N VAL A 103 -19.98 4.48 -10.70
CA VAL A 103 -19.28 5.71 -11.11
C VAL A 103 -20.12 6.91 -10.74
N SER A 104 -19.65 7.70 -9.76
CA SER A 104 -20.30 8.97 -9.44
C SER A 104 -19.97 10.04 -10.48
N SER A 105 -21.00 10.77 -10.92
CA SER A 105 -20.84 11.97 -11.73
C SER A 105 -20.09 13.04 -10.94
N PHE A 106 -20.41 13.21 -9.66
CA PHE A 106 -19.75 14.19 -8.78
C PHE A 106 -18.27 13.85 -8.53
N GLY A 107 -17.93 12.56 -8.40
CA GLY A 107 -16.54 12.13 -8.29
C GLY A 107 -15.71 12.43 -9.54
N ILE A 108 -16.30 12.26 -10.73
CA ILE A 108 -15.67 12.65 -11.99
C ILE A 108 -15.52 14.17 -12.09
N ASP A 109 -16.57 14.91 -11.74
CA ASP A 109 -16.57 16.37 -11.77
C ASP A 109 -15.53 16.97 -10.81
N ASN A 110 -15.38 16.41 -9.61
CA ASN A 110 -14.34 16.80 -8.67
C ASN A 110 -12.94 16.68 -9.30
N LYS A 111 -12.66 15.58 -9.99
CA LYS A 111 -11.40 15.38 -10.72
C LYS A 111 -11.22 16.31 -11.93
N LEU A 112 -12.30 16.90 -12.44
CA LEU A 112 -12.31 17.91 -13.50
C LEU A 112 -12.26 19.35 -12.96
N GLY A 113 -12.21 19.54 -11.64
CA GLY A 113 -12.15 20.85 -10.99
C GLY A 113 -13.52 21.44 -10.62
N GLY A 114 -14.52 20.59 -10.42
CA GLY A 114 -15.83 20.98 -9.90
C GLY A 114 -15.76 21.68 -8.54
N ASN A 115 -16.72 22.57 -8.27
CA ASN A 115 -16.70 23.39 -7.06
C ASN A 115 -17.43 22.71 -5.90
N TYR A 116 -16.65 22.04 -5.06
CA TYR A 116 -17.12 21.39 -3.83
C TYR A 116 -16.53 22.06 -2.59
N SER A 117 -16.44 23.40 -2.59
CA SER A 117 -15.82 24.15 -1.48
C SER A 117 -16.39 23.77 -0.12
N PHE A 118 -17.68 23.48 0.00
CA PHE A 118 -18.31 23.04 1.25
C PHE A 118 -17.72 21.76 1.85
N VAL A 119 -17.15 20.88 1.01
CA VAL A 119 -16.42 19.69 1.45
C VAL A 119 -15.07 20.11 2.04
N TYR A 120 -14.35 20.99 1.34
CA TYR A 120 -13.00 21.45 1.70
C TYR A 120 -12.96 22.51 2.81
N ASP A 121 -14.01 23.31 2.93
CA ASP A 121 -14.20 24.35 3.95
C ASP A 121 -14.45 23.70 5.32
N TYR A 122 -15.01 22.49 5.33
CA TYR A 122 -15.28 21.74 6.55
C TYR A 122 -14.03 21.07 7.13
N PHE A 123 -13.23 20.41 6.29
CA PHE A 123 -11.93 19.84 6.68
C PHE A 123 -10.82 20.89 6.63
N GLY A 124 -11.14 22.13 7.05
CA GLY A 124 -10.34 23.34 6.89
C GLY A 124 -8.83 23.11 6.86
N HIS A 125 -8.25 23.38 5.69
CA HIS A 125 -6.85 23.21 5.29
C HIS A 125 -6.50 21.84 4.68
N LEU A 126 -5.85 21.87 3.50
CA LEU A 126 -4.93 20.81 3.07
C LEU A 126 -4.05 20.44 4.28
N THR A 127 -4.25 19.25 4.85
CA THR A 127 -3.60 18.85 6.08
C THR A 127 -2.11 19.08 5.98
N SER A 128 -1.54 19.78 6.97
CA SER A 128 -0.09 19.82 7.11
C SER A 128 0.39 18.36 7.21
N LEU A 129 1.42 18.05 6.44
CA LEU A 129 1.96 16.71 6.23
C LEU A 129 2.42 15.98 7.51
N THR A 130 2.33 16.65 8.66
CA THR A 130 2.83 16.27 9.97
C THR A 130 1.84 15.49 10.85
N GLN A 131 0.58 15.30 10.45
CA GLN A 131 -0.43 14.55 11.24
C GLN A 131 -1.12 13.39 10.50
N ARG A 132 -0.47 12.80 9.50
CA ARG A 132 -0.95 11.56 8.85
C ARG A 132 -0.22 10.34 9.43
N ASP A 133 -0.95 9.42 10.06
CA ASP A 133 -0.40 8.12 10.50
C ASP A 133 -0.24 7.12 9.34
N PHE A 134 -0.78 7.45 8.16
CA PHE A 134 -0.66 6.63 6.97
C PHE A 134 -0.50 7.51 5.70
N ILE A 135 0.62 7.34 5.00
CA ILE A 135 1.01 8.17 3.84
C ILE A 135 1.21 7.28 2.62
N GLY A 136 0.55 7.62 1.51
CA GLY A 136 0.53 6.80 0.30
C GLY A 136 -0.28 5.50 0.46
N TYR A 137 -0.31 4.67 -0.57
CA TYR A 137 -0.90 3.32 -0.58
C TYR A 137 -2.37 3.20 -0.15
N ARG A 138 -3.19 4.19 -0.52
CA ARG A 138 -4.61 4.22 -0.16
C ARG A 138 -5.38 3.01 -0.69
N ASP A 139 -5.16 2.65 -1.95
CA ASP A 139 -5.73 1.46 -2.59
C ASP A 139 -5.40 0.17 -1.83
N LEU A 140 -4.13 -0.04 -1.47
CA LEU A 140 -3.70 -1.22 -0.72
C LEU A 140 -4.29 -1.23 0.71
N TYR A 141 -4.39 -0.06 1.35
CA TYR A 141 -5.01 0.07 2.66
C TYR A 141 -6.49 -0.35 2.64
N PHE A 142 -7.26 0.14 1.66
CA PHE A 142 -8.67 -0.21 1.53
C PHE A 142 -8.85 -1.69 1.21
N TYR A 143 -8.04 -2.24 0.31
CA TYR A 143 -8.06 -3.66 -0.01
C TYR A 143 -7.80 -4.53 1.22
N ILE A 144 -6.75 -4.20 2.00
CA ILE A 144 -6.45 -4.90 3.26
C ILE A 144 -7.60 -4.79 4.25
N THR A 145 -8.18 -3.60 4.41
CA THR A 145 -9.29 -3.37 5.35
C THR A 145 -10.52 -4.19 4.97
N GLU A 146 -10.84 -4.30 3.69
CA GLU A 146 -11.93 -5.14 3.18
C GLU A 146 -11.68 -6.61 3.48
N MET A 147 -10.47 -7.11 3.20
CA MET A 147 -10.07 -8.49 3.49
C MET A 147 -10.08 -8.81 4.99
N LEU A 148 -9.90 -7.81 5.85
CA LEU A 148 -9.90 -7.93 7.30
C LEU A 148 -11.25 -7.61 7.95
N ASN A 149 -12.29 -7.31 7.15
CA ASN A 149 -13.60 -6.94 7.68
C ASN A 149 -14.16 -7.94 8.73
N PRO A 150 -13.95 -9.28 8.61
CA PRO A 150 -14.37 -10.22 9.66
C PRO A 150 -13.69 -10.05 11.04
N PHE A 151 -12.53 -9.38 11.10
CA PHE A 151 -11.89 -9.02 12.36
C PHE A 151 -12.40 -7.69 12.92
N ILE A 152 -12.75 -6.76 12.04
CA ILE A 152 -13.11 -5.39 12.40
C ILE A 152 -14.59 -5.30 12.80
N ASP A 153 -15.45 -6.04 12.12
CA ASP A 153 -16.89 -6.04 12.34
C ASP A 153 -17.41 -7.43 12.74
N GLU A 154 -17.68 -7.59 14.04
CA GLU A 154 -18.22 -8.84 14.58
C GLU A 154 -19.54 -9.29 13.94
N THR A 155 -20.32 -8.38 13.35
CA THR A 155 -21.56 -8.77 12.65
C THR A 155 -21.27 -9.72 11.49
N GLN A 156 -20.12 -9.59 10.82
CA GLN A 156 -19.71 -10.48 9.73
C GLN A 156 -19.61 -11.94 10.20
N THR A 157 -19.07 -12.15 11.40
CA THR A 157 -18.95 -13.50 11.98
C THR A 157 -20.26 -13.97 12.61
N LYS A 158 -20.93 -13.12 13.40
CA LYS A 158 -22.12 -13.49 14.20
C LYS A 158 -23.39 -13.61 13.37
N ASP A 159 -23.62 -12.66 12.46
CA ASP A 159 -24.89 -12.55 11.73
C ASP A 159 -24.79 -13.20 10.34
N TRP A 160 -23.60 -13.12 9.71
CA TRP A 160 -23.37 -13.62 8.35
C TRP A 160 -22.58 -14.94 8.29
N GLY A 161 -22.02 -15.40 9.41
CA GLY A 161 -21.25 -16.65 9.47
C GLY A 161 -19.94 -16.62 8.67
N ILE A 162 -19.44 -15.43 8.29
CA ILE A 162 -18.19 -15.26 7.55
C ILE A 162 -17.03 -15.53 8.51
N GLN A 163 -16.15 -16.46 8.14
CA GLN A 163 -15.02 -16.83 8.98
C GLN A 163 -13.87 -15.82 8.85
N LYS A 164 -13.16 -15.60 9.96
CA LYS A 164 -11.88 -14.90 9.95
C LYS A 164 -10.86 -15.74 9.14
N PRO A 165 -10.01 -15.13 8.30
CA PRO A 165 -8.94 -15.85 7.62
C PRO A 165 -7.93 -16.40 8.63
N ALA A 166 -7.40 -17.59 8.34
CA ALA A 166 -6.48 -18.28 9.24
C ALA A 166 -5.03 -17.77 9.10
N GLY A 167 -4.65 -17.33 7.89
CA GLY A 167 -3.35 -16.74 7.62
C GLY A 167 -3.33 -15.84 6.40
N ILE A 168 -2.37 -14.92 6.38
CA ILE A 168 -2.18 -13.94 5.29
C ILE A 168 -0.76 -14.03 4.77
N ILE A 169 -0.58 -14.02 3.45
CA ILE A 169 0.73 -13.86 2.80
C ILE A 169 0.85 -12.43 2.26
N LEU A 170 1.85 -11.69 2.76
CA LEU A 170 2.31 -10.44 2.16
C LEU A 170 3.43 -10.75 1.17
N TYR A 171 3.23 -10.45 -0.11
CA TYR A 171 4.24 -10.77 -1.13
C TYR A 171 4.62 -9.55 -1.96
N GLY A 172 5.88 -9.49 -2.39
CA GLY A 172 6.40 -8.42 -3.25
C GLY A 172 7.90 -8.23 -3.12
N PRO A 173 8.51 -7.37 -3.95
CA PRO A 173 9.97 -7.23 -4.03
C PRO A 173 10.61 -6.82 -2.69
N GLN A 174 11.91 -7.03 -2.56
CA GLN A 174 12.62 -6.66 -1.34
C GLN A 174 12.51 -5.15 -1.05
N GLY A 175 12.28 -4.80 0.22
CA GLY A 175 12.19 -3.41 0.66
C GLY A 175 10.89 -2.69 0.30
N SER A 176 9.85 -3.41 -0.16
CA SER A 176 8.49 -2.86 -0.44
C SER A 176 7.67 -2.51 0.82
N GLY A 177 8.16 -2.84 2.02
CA GLY A 177 7.48 -2.51 3.28
C GLY A 177 6.55 -3.58 3.83
N LYS A 178 6.77 -4.86 3.51
CA LYS A 178 5.98 -6.01 4.00
C LYS A 178 5.81 -6.03 5.53
N ILE A 179 6.89 -5.84 6.30
CA ILE A 179 6.82 -5.76 7.77
C ILE A 179 6.02 -4.56 8.27
N PHE A 180 6.11 -3.42 7.58
CA PHE A 180 5.31 -2.23 7.92
C PHE A 180 3.82 -2.53 7.74
N TRP A 181 3.45 -3.22 6.66
CA TRP A 181 2.09 -3.66 6.44
C TRP A 181 1.61 -4.70 7.45
N ALA A 182 2.44 -5.65 7.85
CA ALA A 182 2.08 -6.60 8.91
C ALA A 182 1.80 -5.88 10.24
N ARG A 183 2.60 -4.87 10.61
CA ARG A 183 2.34 -4.01 11.78
C ARG A 183 1.04 -3.23 11.62
N LYS A 184 0.76 -2.69 10.43
CA LYS A 184 -0.48 -1.97 10.15
C LYS A 184 -1.71 -2.88 10.18
N ILE A 185 -1.60 -4.12 9.71
CA ILE A 185 -2.67 -5.12 9.84
C ILE A 185 -2.97 -5.36 11.32
N ALA A 186 -1.94 -5.57 12.16
CA ALA A 186 -2.11 -5.73 13.60
C ALA A 186 -2.82 -4.52 14.23
N GLU A 187 -2.44 -3.30 13.84
CA GLU A 187 -3.08 -2.06 14.29
C GLU A 187 -4.56 -1.97 13.86
N ILE A 188 -4.88 -2.29 12.60
CA ILE A 188 -6.25 -2.25 12.05
C ILE A 188 -7.18 -3.20 12.81
N ILE A 189 -6.71 -4.40 13.12
CA ILE A 189 -7.51 -5.43 13.82
C ILE A 189 -7.35 -5.39 15.34
N ASN A 190 -6.59 -4.44 15.87
CA ASN A 190 -6.27 -4.28 17.29
C ASN A 190 -5.65 -5.54 17.94
N TYR A 191 -4.66 -6.13 17.28
CA TYR A 191 -3.86 -7.26 17.76
C TYR A 191 -2.45 -6.83 18.15
N GLU A 192 -1.83 -7.54 19.11
CA GLU A 192 -0.43 -7.35 19.44
C GLU A 192 0.46 -7.92 18.33
N PHE A 193 1.35 -7.09 17.76
CA PHE A 193 2.30 -7.53 16.74
C PHE A 193 3.51 -8.23 17.38
N LYS A 194 3.79 -9.47 16.98
CA LYS A 194 4.99 -10.23 17.38
C LYS A 194 5.71 -10.79 16.18
N GLU A 195 7.00 -10.47 16.08
CA GLU A 195 7.88 -10.98 15.02
C GLU A 195 8.52 -12.30 15.44
N VAL A 196 8.40 -13.32 14.60
CA VAL A 196 9.00 -14.63 14.79
C VAL A 196 10.46 -14.57 14.37
N MET A 197 11.36 -14.60 15.35
CA MET A 197 12.80 -14.65 15.06
C MET A 197 13.18 -16.02 14.46
N ASN A 198 14.08 -16.01 13.47
CA ASN A 198 14.58 -17.24 12.83
C ASN A 198 15.18 -18.27 13.81
N SER A 199 15.68 -17.83 14.97
CA SER A 199 16.16 -18.72 16.04
C SER A 199 15.07 -19.61 16.61
N TYR A 200 13.80 -19.19 16.59
CA TYR A 200 12.68 -20.02 17.05
C TYR A 200 12.25 -21.09 16.05
N LEU A 201 12.63 -20.95 14.77
CA LEU A 201 12.30 -21.90 13.71
C LEU A 201 13.21 -23.13 13.69
N ARG A 202 14.28 -23.09 14.47
CA ARG A 202 15.22 -24.20 14.69
C ARG A 202 15.12 -24.66 16.12
N THR A 203 15.45 -25.92 16.37
CA THR A 203 15.61 -26.41 17.74
C THR A 203 16.67 -25.57 18.45
N SER A 204 16.26 -24.79 19.45
CA SER A 204 17.12 -23.87 20.18
C SER A 204 17.17 -24.24 21.66
N PHE A 205 18.33 -24.01 22.29
CA PHE A 205 18.49 -24.15 23.73
C PHE A 205 18.27 -22.79 24.38
N ILE A 206 17.10 -22.56 24.97
CA ILE A 206 16.79 -21.34 25.72
C ILE A 206 16.82 -21.69 27.20
N ASN A 207 17.67 -21.00 27.98
CA ASN A 207 17.83 -21.20 29.43
C ASN A 207 18.09 -22.67 29.85
N GLY A 208 18.86 -23.42 29.04
CA GLY A 208 19.23 -24.81 29.32
C GLY A 208 18.13 -25.85 29.05
N LYS A 209 16.97 -25.44 28.52
CA LYS A 209 15.92 -26.35 28.04
C LYS A 209 15.88 -26.32 26.51
N ARG A 210 15.73 -27.51 25.91
CA ARG A 210 15.42 -27.65 24.49
C ARG A 210 14.00 -27.11 24.28
N SER A 211 13.86 -26.05 23.49
CA SER A 211 12.58 -25.49 23.07
C SER A 211 12.49 -25.65 21.57
N ASP A 212 11.37 -26.17 21.09
CA ASP A 212 11.10 -26.29 19.65
C ASP A 212 10.10 -25.23 19.19
N PHE A 213 9.99 -25.02 17.89
CA PHE A 213 9.06 -24.07 17.28
C PHE A 213 7.60 -24.34 17.69
N ASN A 214 7.25 -25.62 17.89
CA ASN A 214 5.93 -26.03 18.37
C ASN A 214 5.62 -25.52 19.80
N ASP A 215 6.61 -25.48 20.70
CA ASP A 215 6.43 -24.94 22.05
C ASP A 215 6.18 -23.43 22.01
N PHE A 216 6.92 -22.74 21.14
CA PHE A 216 6.73 -21.31 20.88
C PHE A 216 5.32 -21.02 20.36
N LEU A 217 4.85 -21.74 19.33
CA LEU A 217 3.49 -21.56 18.83
C LEU A 217 2.43 -21.84 19.90
N THR A 218 2.62 -22.90 20.69
CA THR A 218 1.70 -23.25 21.78
C THR A 218 1.67 -22.17 22.87
N ALA A 219 2.79 -21.46 23.10
CA ALA A 219 2.82 -20.32 24.01
C ALA A 219 2.07 -19.12 23.43
N MET A 220 2.26 -18.82 22.14
CA MET A 220 1.57 -17.72 21.45
C MET A 220 0.05 -17.94 21.35
N MET A 221 -0.40 -19.18 21.16
CA MET A 221 -1.84 -19.51 21.18
C MET A 221 -2.53 -19.22 22.53
N LYS A 222 -1.78 -19.05 23.63
CA LYS A 222 -2.34 -18.71 24.94
C LYS A 222 -2.45 -17.21 25.17
N GLU A 223 -1.87 -16.41 24.27
CA GLU A 223 -1.93 -14.97 24.35
C GLU A 223 -3.17 -14.48 23.62
N ASP A 224 -3.81 -13.46 24.18
CA ASP A 224 -5.03 -12.88 23.62
C ASP A 224 -4.68 -11.96 22.46
N LYS A 225 -5.36 -12.13 21.31
CA LYS A 225 -5.30 -11.23 20.15
C LYS A 225 -3.89 -10.93 19.65
N VAL A 226 -3.21 -11.94 19.13
CA VAL A 226 -1.82 -11.82 18.65
C VAL A 226 -1.71 -12.00 17.15
N LEU A 227 -0.94 -11.13 16.51
CA LEU A 227 -0.49 -11.28 15.13
C LEU A 227 0.97 -11.74 15.12
N LEU A 228 1.21 -12.98 14.66
CA LEU A 228 2.55 -13.52 14.45
C LEU A 228 3.04 -13.21 13.04
N PHE A 229 4.16 -12.51 12.93
CA PHE A 229 4.79 -12.17 11.66
C PHE A 229 6.05 -13.01 11.40
N LEU A 230 6.10 -13.71 10.26
CA LEU A 230 7.26 -14.49 9.83
C LEU A 230 7.83 -13.96 8.52
N GLU A 231 9.07 -13.49 8.54
CA GLU A 231 9.76 -13.00 7.35
C GLU A 231 10.37 -14.15 6.52
N ASN A 232 10.63 -13.90 5.23
CA ASN A 232 11.27 -14.84 4.30
C ASN A 232 10.62 -16.23 4.23
N PHE A 233 9.30 -16.29 4.35
CA PHE A 233 8.55 -17.55 4.37
C PHE A 233 8.72 -18.37 3.09
N HIS A 234 8.94 -17.72 1.95
CA HIS A 234 9.28 -18.37 0.69
C HIS A 234 10.54 -19.27 0.75
N GLU A 235 11.44 -19.10 1.73
CA GLU A 235 12.59 -19.99 1.95
C GLU A 235 12.20 -21.25 2.73
N ILE A 236 11.20 -21.15 3.60
CA ILE A 236 10.69 -22.25 4.44
C ILE A 236 9.68 -23.09 3.67
N ALA A 237 8.90 -22.43 2.81
CA ALA A 237 7.72 -22.98 2.17
C ALA A 237 7.98 -23.61 0.79
N GLN A 238 9.23 -23.81 0.38
CA GLN A 238 9.57 -24.34 -0.95
C GLN A 238 9.08 -25.79 -1.15
N GLU A 239 8.60 -26.09 -2.35
CA GLU A 239 8.21 -27.47 -2.74
C GLU A 239 9.43 -28.39 -2.89
N LYS A 240 10.56 -27.87 -3.38
CA LYS A 240 11.83 -28.60 -3.61
C LYS A 240 13.04 -27.74 -3.21
N PRO A 241 13.95 -28.21 -2.35
CA PRO A 241 15.09 -27.45 -1.86
C PRO A 241 16.32 -27.57 -2.77
N ILE A 242 17.34 -26.78 -2.47
CA ILE A 242 18.68 -26.83 -3.06
C ILE A 242 19.64 -27.74 -2.25
N ASP A 243 19.35 -28.02 -0.97
CA ASP A 243 20.18 -28.81 -0.02
C ASP A 243 19.32 -29.72 0.88
N ASP A 244 19.69 -31.00 1.04
CA ASP A 244 18.92 -32.06 1.73
C ASP A 244 18.85 -31.90 3.26
N SER A 245 19.84 -31.25 3.89
CA SER A 245 19.93 -31.17 5.35
C SER A 245 19.02 -30.08 5.94
N ILE A 246 19.14 -28.86 5.41
CA ILE A 246 18.30 -27.69 5.74
C ILE A 246 16.82 -27.96 5.39
N PHE A 247 16.57 -28.79 4.38
CA PHE A 247 15.23 -29.19 3.98
C PHE A 247 14.44 -29.87 5.09
N SER A 248 15.07 -30.76 5.87
CA SER A 248 14.36 -31.51 6.91
C SER A 248 13.80 -30.60 8.02
N GLU A 249 14.56 -29.58 8.42
CA GLU A 249 14.14 -28.60 9.43
C GLU A 249 13.08 -27.64 8.89
N ASN A 250 13.29 -27.05 7.70
CA ASN A 250 12.33 -26.14 7.08
C ASN A 250 10.99 -26.83 6.79
N LYS A 251 11.03 -28.08 6.32
CA LYS A 251 9.84 -28.89 6.09
C LYS A 251 9.08 -29.15 7.40
N SER A 252 9.79 -29.51 8.47
CA SER A 252 9.17 -29.69 9.80
C SER A 252 8.47 -28.42 10.26
N THR A 253 9.11 -27.25 10.12
CA THR A 253 8.51 -25.96 10.48
C THR A 253 7.28 -25.64 9.64
N LYS A 254 7.35 -25.82 8.32
CA LYS A 254 6.19 -25.66 7.42
C LYS A 254 5.03 -26.55 7.84
N ASP A 255 5.28 -27.85 8.07
CA ASP A 255 4.26 -28.82 8.44
C ASP A 255 3.63 -28.48 9.80
N ILE A 256 4.42 -28.01 10.77
CA ILE A 256 3.92 -27.52 12.08
C ILE A 256 2.98 -26.33 11.89
N ILE A 257 3.35 -25.34 11.04
CA ILE A 257 2.50 -24.18 10.73
C ILE A 257 1.19 -24.67 10.10
N LEU A 258 1.26 -25.47 9.03
CA LEU A 258 0.08 -25.90 8.28
C LEU A 258 -0.86 -26.79 9.10
N HIS A 259 -0.34 -27.59 10.04
CA HIS A 259 -1.16 -28.39 10.97
C HIS A 259 -1.80 -27.54 12.09
N SER A 260 -1.18 -26.40 12.43
CA SER A 260 -1.64 -25.55 13.54
C SER A 260 -2.55 -24.41 13.10
N ILE A 261 -2.48 -23.99 11.84
CA ILE A 261 -3.13 -22.78 11.34
C ILE A 261 -4.64 -22.76 11.52
N HIS A 262 -5.31 -23.92 11.41
CA HIS A 262 -6.76 -24.02 11.65
C HIS A 262 -7.13 -23.71 13.11
N LYS A 263 -6.22 -23.93 14.06
CA LYS A 263 -6.47 -23.63 15.48
C LYS A 263 -6.34 -22.14 15.78
N PHE A 264 -5.54 -21.41 14.99
CA PHE A 264 -5.25 -19.99 15.23
C PHE A 264 -6.52 -19.13 15.27
N VAL A 265 -7.49 -19.43 14.38
CA VAL A 265 -8.77 -18.69 14.33
C VAL A 265 -9.52 -18.75 15.67
N ASN A 266 -9.52 -19.91 16.34
CA ASN A 266 -10.23 -20.08 17.61
C ASN A 266 -9.49 -19.44 18.80
N GLU A 267 -8.17 -19.30 18.70
CA GLU A 267 -7.30 -18.75 19.75
C GLU A 267 -7.01 -17.25 19.54
N GLU A 268 -7.80 -16.58 18.69
CA GLU A 268 -7.60 -15.16 18.30
C GLU A 268 -6.18 -14.84 17.80
N LEU A 269 -5.51 -15.83 17.22
CA LEU A 269 -4.18 -15.70 16.64
C LEU A 269 -4.30 -15.53 15.12
N LEU A 270 -3.54 -14.59 14.55
CA LEU A 270 -3.40 -14.42 13.11
C LEU A 270 -1.95 -14.62 12.71
N MET A 271 -1.67 -15.55 11.79
CA MET A 271 -0.34 -15.70 11.22
C MET A 271 -0.23 -14.90 9.91
N VAL A 272 0.71 -13.96 9.87
CA VAL A 272 1.06 -13.20 8.67
C VAL A 272 2.48 -13.58 8.26
N VAL A 273 2.67 -13.95 7.00
CA VAL A 273 3.99 -14.34 6.49
C VAL A 273 4.40 -13.42 5.34
N ALA A 274 5.69 -13.13 5.21
CA ALA A 274 6.23 -12.33 4.12
C ALA A 274 7.04 -13.16 3.13
N ALA A 275 6.80 -12.93 1.84
CA ALA A 275 7.50 -13.57 0.74
C ALA A 275 8.00 -12.54 -0.28
N ASN A 276 9.11 -12.81 -0.97
CA ASN A 276 9.56 -11.96 -2.07
C ASN A 276 8.81 -12.23 -3.36
N ASN A 277 8.38 -13.48 -3.55
CA ASN A 277 7.59 -13.95 -4.68
C ASN A 277 6.77 -15.17 -4.21
N LEU A 278 5.76 -15.54 -5.00
CA LEU A 278 4.92 -16.71 -4.73
C LEU A 278 5.40 -17.96 -5.48
N VAL A 279 6.26 -17.79 -6.49
CA VAL A 279 6.80 -18.91 -7.27
C VAL A 279 7.64 -19.85 -6.40
N GLY A 280 7.41 -21.16 -6.58
CA GLY A 280 8.15 -22.21 -5.89
C GLY A 280 7.68 -22.50 -4.47
N ILE A 281 6.73 -21.72 -3.93
CA ILE A 281 6.03 -22.05 -2.70
C ILE A 281 5.10 -23.25 -2.95
N ASP A 282 5.11 -24.20 -2.02
CA ASP A 282 4.25 -25.38 -2.04
C ASP A 282 2.76 -24.99 -2.10
N ASN A 283 2.03 -25.56 -3.07
CA ASN A 283 0.59 -25.30 -3.25
C ASN A 283 -0.25 -25.63 -2.02
N GLU A 284 0.22 -26.55 -1.17
CA GLU A 284 -0.42 -26.86 0.11
C GLU A 284 -0.54 -25.64 1.02
N VAL A 285 0.37 -24.66 0.92
CA VAL A 285 0.32 -23.42 1.70
C VAL A 285 -0.92 -22.59 1.35
N PHE A 286 -1.26 -22.54 0.07
CA PHE A 286 -2.36 -21.73 -0.47
C PHE A 286 -3.73 -22.39 -0.37
N ALA A 287 -3.82 -23.59 0.22
CA ALA A 287 -5.09 -24.28 0.34
C ALA A 287 -6.08 -23.48 1.23
N PRO A 288 -7.39 -23.51 0.93
CA PRO A 288 -8.41 -22.83 1.73
C PRO A 288 -8.32 -23.17 3.23
N GLY A 289 -8.47 -22.16 4.09
CA GLY A 289 -8.33 -22.32 5.54
C GLY A 289 -6.89 -22.32 6.06
N ARG A 290 -5.89 -22.12 5.18
CA ARG A 290 -4.48 -21.93 5.52
C ARG A 290 -4.07 -20.48 5.22
N PHE A 291 -3.29 -20.26 4.16
CA PHE A 291 -2.92 -18.93 3.68
C PHE A 291 -3.62 -18.60 2.37
N ASP A 292 -4.94 -18.52 2.43
CA ASP A 292 -5.80 -18.24 1.28
C ASP A 292 -5.88 -16.75 0.92
N ILE A 293 -5.58 -15.85 1.87
CA ILE A 293 -5.42 -14.42 1.58
C ILE A 293 -3.97 -14.11 1.18
N LYS A 294 -3.82 -13.60 -0.05
CA LYS A 294 -2.55 -13.13 -0.62
C LYS A 294 -2.66 -11.63 -0.90
N ILE A 295 -1.75 -10.84 -0.34
CA ILE A 295 -1.79 -9.38 -0.43
C ILE A 295 -0.50 -8.89 -1.11
N PRO A 296 -0.60 -8.29 -2.30
CA PRO A 296 0.55 -7.73 -2.99
C PRO A 296 1.01 -6.42 -2.37
N VAL A 297 2.29 -6.35 -1.98
CA VAL A 297 2.94 -5.16 -1.44
C VAL A 297 3.84 -4.55 -2.52
N PHE A 298 3.33 -3.50 -3.16
CA PHE A 298 3.98 -2.84 -4.29
C PHE A 298 5.11 -1.91 -3.83
N PRO A 299 6.14 -1.69 -4.67
CA PRO A 299 6.94 -0.47 -4.61
C PRO A 299 6.06 0.78 -4.77
N PRO A 300 6.45 1.91 -4.17
CA PRO A 300 5.63 3.12 -4.15
C PRO A 300 5.54 3.73 -5.55
N ASN A 301 4.35 4.20 -5.92
CA ASN A 301 4.13 4.95 -7.15
C ASN A 301 4.74 6.37 -7.07
N GLU A 302 4.72 7.11 -8.19
CA GLU A 302 5.29 8.45 -8.26
C GLU A 302 4.80 9.41 -7.17
N ASP A 303 3.50 9.41 -6.90
CA ASP A 303 2.90 10.30 -5.93
C ASP A 303 3.30 9.92 -4.49
N GLU A 304 3.26 8.61 -4.21
CA GLU A 304 3.67 8.02 -2.94
C GLU A 304 5.15 8.32 -2.66
N ARG A 305 6.02 8.18 -3.65
CA ARG A 305 7.45 8.53 -3.52
C ARG A 305 7.63 9.99 -3.10
N ALA A 306 6.90 10.93 -3.70
CA ALA A 306 6.99 12.35 -3.33
C ALA A 306 6.54 12.59 -1.88
N GLN A 307 5.45 11.94 -1.46
CA GLN A 307 4.96 12.02 -0.08
C GLN A 307 5.95 11.41 0.91
N MET A 308 6.48 10.21 0.61
CA MET A 308 7.44 9.50 1.45
C MET A 308 8.74 10.28 1.63
N ILE A 309 9.29 10.90 0.57
CA ILE A 309 10.51 11.72 0.71
C ILE A 309 10.25 12.84 1.72
N MET A 310 9.17 13.59 1.54
CA MET A 310 8.87 14.72 2.41
C MET A 310 8.64 14.28 3.85
N GLN A 311 7.92 13.17 4.07
CA GLN A 311 7.69 12.63 5.41
C GLN A 311 9.00 12.18 6.04
N TYR A 312 9.81 11.36 5.36
CA TYR A 312 11.08 10.89 5.93
C TYR A 312 12.07 12.03 6.14
N MET A 313 12.01 13.10 5.37
CA MET A 313 12.83 14.30 5.61
C MET A 313 12.43 15.04 6.90
N THR A 314 11.16 14.99 7.30
CA THR A 314 10.58 15.73 8.44
C THR A 314 10.34 14.88 9.69
N LEU A 315 10.31 13.54 9.55
CA LEU A 315 10.00 12.60 10.63
C LEU A 315 10.90 12.81 11.86
N ASN A 316 10.29 12.84 13.03
CA ASN A 316 10.93 13.02 14.35
C ASN A 316 11.75 14.32 14.50
N LEU A 317 11.45 15.35 13.70
CA LEU A 317 12.04 16.68 13.87
C LEU A 317 11.13 17.58 14.69
N SER A 318 11.69 18.24 15.71
CA SER A 318 11.03 19.39 16.32
C SER A 318 10.97 20.56 15.34
N GLU A 319 10.05 21.51 15.57
CA GLU A 319 9.95 22.71 14.74
C GLU A 319 11.24 23.53 14.73
N ASP A 320 11.99 23.48 15.83
CA ASP A 320 13.27 24.15 16.01
C ASP A 320 14.48 23.41 15.44
N ALA A 321 14.29 22.18 14.95
CA ALA A 321 15.38 21.37 14.41
C ALA A 321 16.09 22.10 13.26
N ILE A 322 17.42 22.03 13.25
CA ILE A 322 18.27 22.67 12.24
C ILE A 322 17.86 22.24 10.82
N LEU A 323 17.58 20.95 10.64
CA LEU A 323 17.12 20.41 9.36
C LEU A 323 15.75 20.98 8.97
N MET A 324 14.81 21.08 9.91
CA MET A 324 13.48 21.66 9.66
C MET A 324 13.59 23.11 9.16
N LYS A 325 14.46 23.92 9.77
CA LYS A 325 14.73 25.30 9.34
C LYS A 325 15.28 25.37 7.92
N ILE A 326 16.21 24.47 7.58
CA ILE A 326 16.76 24.36 6.22
C ILE A 326 15.67 23.96 5.22
N LEU A 327 14.83 22.98 5.55
CA LEU A 327 13.75 22.51 4.69
C LEU A 327 12.74 23.64 4.40
N LYS A 328 12.24 24.31 5.45
CA LYS A 328 11.30 25.44 5.32
C LYS A 328 11.87 26.58 4.47
N HIS A 329 13.17 26.90 4.65
CA HIS A 329 13.83 27.94 3.85
C HIS A 329 13.84 27.61 2.33
N ASN A 330 13.87 26.33 1.98
CA ASN A 330 13.90 25.87 0.59
C ASN A 330 12.50 25.47 0.06
N GLY A 331 11.46 25.51 0.89
CA GLY A 331 10.13 24.95 0.56
C GLY A 331 10.11 23.42 0.47
N ALA A 332 11.16 22.76 0.95
CA ALA A 332 11.35 21.31 0.89
C ALA A 332 10.61 20.57 2.03
N ASP A 333 9.92 21.30 2.89
CA ASP A 333 8.95 20.79 3.86
C ASP A 333 7.59 20.41 3.21
N LYS A 334 7.42 20.66 1.90
CA LYS A 334 6.17 20.42 1.18
C LYS A 334 6.36 19.42 0.05
N LYS A 335 5.35 18.57 -0.17
CA LYS A 335 5.31 17.55 -1.25
C LYS A 335 5.67 18.09 -2.65
N PRO A 336 5.17 19.26 -3.11
CA PRO A 336 5.44 19.74 -4.47
C PRO A 336 6.94 19.88 -4.79
N TYR A 337 7.77 20.22 -3.80
CA TYR A 337 9.22 20.32 -3.98
C TYR A 337 9.85 18.99 -4.44
N TRP A 338 9.31 17.86 -3.97
CA TRP A 338 9.87 16.53 -4.21
C TRP A 338 9.31 15.85 -5.44
N SER A 339 8.27 16.39 -6.06
CA SER A 339 7.53 15.73 -7.14
C SER A 339 8.38 15.48 -8.39
N GLU A 340 9.25 16.42 -8.77
CA GLU A 340 10.17 16.22 -9.91
C GLU A 340 11.24 15.16 -9.64
N TYR A 341 11.69 15.02 -8.39
CA TYR A 341 12.67 14.02 -8.00
C TYR A 341 12.04 12.62 -7.93
N ALA A 342 10.82 12.53 -7.39
CA ALA A 342 10.04 11.30 -7.30
C ALA A 342 9.74 10.68 -8.68
N LYS A 343 9.53 11.49 -9.72
CA LYS A 343 9.38 11.07 -11.13
C LYS A 343 10.57 10.26 -11.65
N ARG A 344 11.77 10.54 -11.16
CA ARG A 344 13.02 9.90 -11.60
C ARG A 344 13.32 8.61 -10.84
N MET A 345 12.71 8.42 -9.68
CA MET A 345 12.90 7.27 -8.79
C MET A 345 11.99 6.09 -9.16
N LYS A 346 11.92 5.78 -10.45
CA LYS A 346 11.07 4.69 -10.96
C LYS A 346 11.45 3.37 -10.29
N LEU A 347 10.45 2.62 -9.84
CA LEU A 347 10.60 1.34 -9.13
C LEU A 347 11.44 1.37 -7.84
N PHE A 348 11.82 2.53 -7.30
CA PHE A 348 12.52 2.57 -6.01
C PHE A 348 11.64 1.94 -4.93
N SER A 349 12.20 1.01 -4.16
CA SER A 349 11.52 0.42 -3.01
C SER A 349 11.42 1.39 -1.83
N ASN A 350 10.58 1.11 -0.83
CA ASN A 350 10.44 1.94 0.37
C ASN A 350 11.80 2.12 1.07
N THR A 351 12.58 1.05 1.16
CA THR A 351 13.94 1.11 1.73
C THR A 351 14.85 2.06 0.93
N MET A 352 14.81 2.02 -0.40
CA MET A 352 15.59 2.96 -1.24
C MET A 352 15.14 4.42 -1.03
N MET A 353 13.84 4.66 -0.82
CA MET A 353 13.34 6.00 -0.49
C MET A 353 13.86 6.49 0.87
N ILE A 354 13.87 5.61 1.88
CA ILE A 354 14.46 5.90 3.20
C ILE A 354 15.94 6.24 3.04
N ASP A 355 16.70 5.40 2.33
CA ASP A 355 18.13 5.60 2.11
C ASP A 355 18.43 6.92 1.39
N PHE A 356 17.61 7.28 0.40
CA PHE A 356 17.71 8.56 -0.29
C PHE A 356 17.59 9.72 0.69
N THR A 357 16.54 9.73 1.52
CA THR A 357 16.36 10.80 2.50
C THR A 357 17.50 10.85 3.52
N GLN A 358 18.00 9.70 3.97
CA GLN A 358 19.14 9.65 4.89
C GLN A 358 20.43 10.18 4.25
N SER A 359 20.68 9.86 2.98
CA SER A 359 21.82 10.42 2.21
C SER A 359 21.70 11.94 2.10
N VAL A 360 20.52 12.48 1.77
CA VAL A 360 20.27 13.92 1.71
C VAL A 360 20.52 14.57 3.08
N LYS A 361 19.96 14.02 4.16
CA LYS A 361 20.17 14.51 5.54
C LYS A 361 21.65 14.57 5.91
N LYS A 362 22.42 13.51 5.64
CA LYS A 362 23.87 13.46 5.91
C LYS A 362 24.64 14.53 5.14
N ARG A 363 24.33 14.72 3.86
CA ARG A 363 24.98 15.73 3.01
C ARG A 363 24.63 17.16 3.45
N LEU A 364 23.37 17.43 3.76
CA LEU A 364 22.94 18.73 4.30
C LEU A 364 23.60 19.05 5.64
N ARG A 365 23.71 18.05 6.54
CA ARG A 365 24.45 18.19 7.79
C ARG A 365 25.90 18.60 7.55
N ASN A 366 26.58 17.98 6.58
CA ASN A 366 27.97 18.32 6.24
C ASN A 366 28.11 19.74 5.68
N VAL A 367 27.16 20.20 4.86
CA VAL A 367 27.12 21.59 4.37
C VAL A 367 26.91 22.57 5.53
N TYR A 368 25.97 22.27 6.42
CA TYR A 368 25.71 23.08 7.61
C TYR A 368 26.94 23.17 8.52
N LEU A 369 27.65 22.06 8.76
CA LEU A 369 28.85 22.06 9.59
C LEU A 369 29.97 22.97 9.04
N ARG A 370 30.04 23.14 7.72
CA ARG A 370 31.02 24.04 7.06
C ARG A 370 30.58 25.49 7.05
N LYS A 371 29.32 25.78 6.70
CA LYS A 371 28.81 27.15 6.52
C LYS A 371 28.22 27.76 7.79
N LYS A 372 27.85 26.94 8.78
CA LYS A 372 27.21 27.33 10.06
C LYS A 372 25.99 28.24 9.90
N THR A 373 25.23 28.07 8.81
CA THR A 373 24.04 28.87 8.50
C THR A 373 22.85 27.99 8.10
N HIS A 374 21.66 28.37 8.55
CA HIS A 374 20.39 27.72 8.21
C HIS A 374 19.85 28.14 6.84
N ALA A 375 20.33 29.25 6.28
CA ALA A 375 19.96 29.75 4.96
C ALA A 375 20.71 29.01 3.83
N CYS A 376 21.12 27.75 4.04
CA CYS A 376 21.79 27.00 3.00
C CYS A 376 20.75 26.52 1.96
N LYS A 377 21.04 26.80 0.69
CA LYS A 377 20.24 26.25 -0.40
C LYS A 377 20.52 24.76 -0.54
N ILE A 378 19.48 23.96 -0.75
CA ILE A 378 19.61 22.55 -1.12
C ILE A 378 20.07 22.53 -2.59
N GLU A 379 21.37 22.36 -2.78
CA GLU A 379 21.98 22.34 -4.12
C GLU A 379 21.54 21.08 -4.88
N LYS A 380 21.26 21.22 -6.19
CA LYS A 380 20.89 20.08 -7.04
C LYS A 380 21.94 18.96 -6.99
N SER A 381 23.23 19.32 -6.88
CA SER A 381 24.35 18.39 -6.72
C SER A 381 24.20 17.44 -5.53
N ILE A 382 23.62 17.90 -4.42
CA ILE A 382 23.35 17.09 -3.22
C ILE A 382 22.31 16.02 -3.55
N LEU A 383 21.21 16.45 -4.19
CA LEU A 383 20.11 15.57 -4.55
C LEU A 383 20.51 14.56 -5.62
N GLU A 384 21.29 14.98 -6.62
CA GLU A 384 21.84 14.08 -7.64
C GLU A 384 22.78 13.04 -7.03
N ALA A 385 23.69 13.46 -6.14
CA ALA A 385 24.61 12.53 -5.51
C ALA A 385 23.88 11.50 -4.63
N SER A 386 22.85 11.92 -3.88
CA SER A 386 21.99 11.02 -3.12
C SER A 386 21.16 10.10 -4.02
N PHE A 387 20.69 10.59 -5.16
CA PHE A 387 19.97 9.80 -6.14
C PHE A 387 20.86 8.71 -6.75
N ILE A 388 22.06 9.04 -7.22
CA ILE A 388 23.01 8.09 -7.82
C ILE A 388 23.39 6.99 -6.81
N GLU A 389 23.66 7.38 -5.57
CA GLU A 389 23.97 6.44 -4.48
C GLU A 389 22.83 5.43 -4.28
N CYS A 390 21.57 5.87 -4.26
CA CYS A 390 20.42 4.97 -4.04
C CYS A 390 20.05 4.18 -5.30
N ALA A 391 20.18 4.79 -6.48
CA ALA A 391 19.93 4.14 -7.77
C ALA A 391 20.88 2.94 -7.99
N SER A 392 22.07 2.94 -7.38
CA SER A 392 22.98 1.79 -7.42
C SER A 392 22.39 0.50 -6.83
N LYS A 393 21.32 0.61 -6.02
CA LYS A 393 20.60 -0.53 -5.43
C LYS A 393 19.53 -1.13 -6.35
N LEU A 394 19.24 -0.50 -7.49
CA LEU A 394 18.43 -1.10 -8.56
C LEU A 394 19.28 -2.11 -9.34
N THR A 395 19.61 -3.22 -8.68
CA THR A 395 20.36 -4.32 -9.27
C THR A 395 19.51 -5.11 -10.26
N ASP A 396 20.15 -5.89 -11.14
CA ASP A 396 19.42 -6.81 -12.03
C ASP A 396 18.58 -7.82 -11.25
N GLU A 397 19.08 -8.27 -10.08
CA GLU A 397 18.36 -9.13 -9.16
C GLU A 397 17.05 -8.50 -8.67
N TYR A 398 17.10 -7.25 -8.17
CA TYR A 398 15.90 -6.52 -7.77
C TYR A 398 14.94 -6.29 -8.94
N LEU A 399 15.46 -5.95 -10.12
CA LEU A 399 14.64 -5.78 -11.31
C LEU A 399 13.96 -7.09 -11.74
N ASN A 400 14.63 -8.23 -11.58
CA ASN A 400 14.04 -9.55 -11.81
C ASN A 400 12.93 -9.86 -10.78
N GLU A 401 13.14 -9.53 -9.50
CA GLU A 401 12.06 -9.63 -8.50
C GLU A 401 10.86 -8.77 -8.86
N VAL A 402 11.10 -7.52 -9.27
CA VAL A 402 10.03 -6.62 -9.74
C VAL A 402 9.31 -7.20 -10.96
N GLN A 403 10.04 -7.73 -11.93
CA GLN A 403 9.44 -8.36 -13.11
C GLN A 403 8.57 -9.55 -12.72
N GLN A 404 9.06 -10.39 -11.82
CA GLN A 404 8.34 -11.55 -11.31
C GLN A 404 7.08 -11.13 -10.56
N PHE A 405 7.19 -10.13 -9.69
CA PHE A 405 6.06 -9.56 -8.97
C PHE A 405 5.00 -9.00 -9.93
N ILE A 406 5.39 -8.24 -10.96
CA ILE A 406 4.46 -7.72 -11.99
C ILE A 406 3.67 -8.87 -12.64
N ARG A 407 4.31 -10.01 -12.93
CA ARG A 407 3.64 -11.18 -13.50
C ARG A 407 2.63 -11.79 -12.51
N GLU A 408 3.02 -11.93 -11.25
CA GLU A 408 2.17 -12.50 -10.20
C GLU A 408 0.94 -11.63 -9.93
N VAL A 409 1.10 -10.32 -9.75
CA VAL A 409 -0.04 -9.41 -9.51
C VAL A 409 -0.92 -9.27 -10.74
N SER A 410 -0.36 -9.34 -11.96
CA SER A 410 -1.16 -9.32 -13.19
C SER A 410 -2.01 -10.58 -13.35
N ALA A 411 -1.57 -11.71 -12.78
CA ALA A 411 -2.32 -12.96 -12.85
C ALA A 411 -3.37 -13.09 -11.73
N ASN A 412 -3.07 -12.59 -10.53
CA ASN A 412 -3.89 -12.81 -9.35
C ASN A 412 -4.78 -11.61 -8.97
N ASP A 413 -4.32 -10.37 -9.20
CA ASP A 413 -4.90 -9.17 -8.58
C ASP A 413 -5.13 -8.02 -9.59
N TYR A 414 -5.21 -8.34 -10.89
CA TYR A 414 -5.32 -7.32 -11.94
C TYR A 414 -6.58 -6.47 -11.81
N ASP A 415 -7.73 -7.09 -11.54
CA ASP A 415 -9.01 -6.38 -11.46
C ASP A 415 -9.03 -5.35 -10.33
N VAL A 416 -8.27 -5.58 -9.26
CA VAL A 416 -8.18 -4.70 -8.10
C VAL A 416 -7.14 -3.58 -8.34
N PHE A 417 -5.97 -3.93 -8.87
CA PHE A 417 -4.82 -3.01 -8.95
C PHE A 417 -4.42 -2.60 -10.38
N ALA A 418 -5.33 -2.70 -11.36
CA ALA A 418 -5.04 -2.47 -12.78
C ALA A 418 -4.22 -1.18 -13.04
N ALA A 419 -4.66 -0.04 -12.51
CA ALA A 419 -3.98 1.24 -12.71
C ALA A 419 -2.55 1.25 -12.14
N ARG A 420 -2.35 0.65 -10.95
CA ARG A 420 -1.04 0.54 -10.30
C ARG A 420 -0.12 -0.41 -11.08
N ILE A 421 -0.65 -1.55 -11.52
CA ILE A 421 0.09 -2.55 -12.30
C ILE A 421 0.56 -1.96 -13.63
N GLU A 422 -0.31 -1.26 -14.36
CA GLU A 422 0.05 -0.64 -15.64
C GLU A 422 1.06 0.51 -15.46
N ALA A 423 0.92 1.32 -14.42
CA ALA A 423 1.92 2.34 -14.09
C ALA A 423 3.29 1.70 -13.79
N MET A 424 3.31 0.61 -13.04
CA MET A 424 4.53 -0.11 -12.69
C MET A 424 5.18 -0.78 -13.91
N LYS A 425 4.40 -1.40 -14.81
CA LYS A 425 4.88 -1.92 -16.10
C LYS A 425 5.56 -0.83 -16.93
N LYS A 426 4.96 0.36 -16.99
CA LYS A 426 5.52 1.52 -17.70
C LYS A 426 6.83 2.01 -17.07
N GLU A 427 6.92 2.00 -15.74
CA GLU A 427 8.17 2.31 -15.05
C GLU A 427 9.27 1.28 -15.36
N PHE A 428 8.93 -0.01 -15.32
CA PHE A 428 9.85 -1.12 -15.63
C PHE A 428 10.43 -1.04 -17.05
N GLN A 429 9.63 -0.64 -18.04
CA GLN A 429 10.11 -0.45 -19.43
C GLN A 429 11.26 0.55 -19.56
N ALA A 430 11.46 1.46 -18.60
CA ALA A 430 12.60 2.37 -18.60
C ALA A 430 13.94 1.68 -18.35
N TYR A 431 13.93 0.47 -17.80
CA TYR A 431 15.11 -0.32 -17.43
C TYR A 431 15.39 -1.48 -18.41
N ILE A 432 14.44 -1.81 -19.28
CA ILE A 432 14.67 -2.80 -20.34
C ILE A 432 15.68 -2.22 -21.32
N ILE A 433 16.85 -2.86 -21.43
CA ILE A 433 17.86 -2.54 -22.44
C ILE A 433 17.20 -2.68 -23.81
N LYS A 434 16.97 -1.57 -24.52
CA LYS A 434 16.62 -1.62 -25.94
C LYS A 434 17.87 -2.07 -26.68
N GLU A 435 17.93 -3.32 -27.12
CA GLU A 435 18.95 -3.77 -28.07
C GLU A 435 18.94 -2.79 -29.26
N LYS A 436 20.10 -2.18 -29.52
CA LYS A 436 20.26 -1.39 -30.76
C LYS A 436 20.05 -2.36 -31.92
N PRO A 437 19.31 -1.99 -32.97
CA PRO A 437 19.14 -2.86 -34.12
C PRO A 437 20.53 -3.23 -34.65
N HIS A 438 20.83 -4.53 -34.69
CA HIS A 438 22.00 -5.03 -35.37
C HIS A 438 21.96 -4.51 -36.81
N ARG A 439 22.86 -3.58 -37.16
CA ARG A 439 23.11 -3.28 -38.58
C ARG A 439 23.49 -4.60 -39.22
N LYS A 440 22.67 -5.10 -40.16
CA LYS A 440 23.11 -6.18 -41.04
C LYS A 440 24.42 -5.72 -41.66
N ILE A 441 25.51 -6.43 -41.36
CA ILE A 441 26.77 -6.30 -42.09
C ILE A 441 26.49 -6.94 -43.44
N GLY A 442 25.89 -6.16 -44.35
CA GLY A 442 25.78 -6.51 -45.76
C GLY A 442 27.10 -6.16 -46.41
N PHE A 443 27.84 -7.19 -46.83
CA PHE A 443 28.88 -7.04 -47.83
C PHE A 443 28.20 -6.54 -49.12
N ASN A 444 28.59 -5.37 -49.61
CA ASN A 444 28.39 -5.04 -51.02
C ASN A 444 29.36 -5.94 -51.79
N VAL A 445 28.82 -6.96 -52.46
CA VAL A 445 29.54 -7.56 -53.58
C VAL A 445 29.38 -6.58 -54.73
N GLU A 446 30.45 -5.90 -55.08
CA GLU A 446 30.55 -5.20 -56.36
C GLU A 446 30.58 -6.28 -57.45
N GLU A 447 29.54 -6.33 -58.27
CA GLU A 447 29.55 -7.08 -59.53
C GLU A 447 30.17 -6.18 -60.60
N ASP A 448 31.35 -6.58 -61.09
CA ASP A 448 31.93 -6.20 -62.38
C ASP A 448 31.33 -7.04 -63.51
#